data_AF-A0A6J6GU54-F1
#
_entry.id   AF-A0A6J6GU54-F1
#
_cell.length_a   1.000
_cell.length_b   1.000
_cell.length_c   1.000
_cell.angle_alpha   90.00
_cell.angle_beta   90.00
_cell.angle_gamma   90.00
#
_symmetry.space_group_name_H-M   'P 1'
#
loop_
_entity.id
_entity.type
_entity.pdbx_description
1 polymer ?
#
loop_
_entity_poly.entity_id
_entity_poly.type
_entity_poly.pdbx_seq_one_letter_code
_entity_poly.pdbx_strand_id
1 'polypeptide(L)'
;MPRKSFVIAATISLLLAGFPSASNAQSLPVCTISGTPQSDRLVGTSGNDVICAGNGNDTIFGLGGSDIIHGGPGNDRISGGDGSDELFGEAGTDFVDGGAGADDISGSDGNDSLFGGLGEDELSAGVGNDTVFGDGGADLIRGDAGADAIQGGTGDDLIDGGAGRDSIRTGVGADNCSRDPSDVFLDACKIDKVAPAIGVNTSDVKNFQAGSTLKLSWSLSDSSGVAQTWASIGGPSGWVTTWCGFGIETPLYSGDSKNGTYRLQCSIPENAVSQTYSLFIGAVDVLGNSTSNNQQITFNIVGGASDSTAPDFSNVRLDSTAKPGGEISLSVSVTDQTGTLGVYGWFMKDGGGFASYPDIGLYVNAKSASELVSGSSTSGVYKQDHKISDLAPAGSYTLWLSVSDVLGNRVFIQTDKKLRITN
;
A
#
# COMPACT_ATOMS: atom_id res chain seq x y z
N MET A 1 -48.69 -50.26 25.44
CA MET A 1 -49.57 -49.18 24.92
C MET A 1 -48.86 -47.84 25.10
N PRO A 2 -48.99 -46.91 24.15
CA PRO A 2 -47.90 -46.08 23.65
C PRO A 2 -47.69 -44.79 24.45
N ARG A 3 -46.48 -44.22 24.43
CA ARG A 3 -46.30 -42.78 24.66
C ARG A 3 -45.75 -42.12 23.40
N LYS A 4 -46.61 -41.24 22.91
CA LYS A 4 -46.61 -40.43 21.71
C LYS A 4 -45.30 -39.67 21.47
N SER A 5 -44.88 -39.68 20.21
CA SER A 5 -43.93 -38.78 19.59
C SER A 5 -44.34 -37.31 19.77
N PHE A 6 -43.36 -36.45 20.02
CA PHE A 6 -43.46 -35.01 19.80
C PHE A 6 -42.34 -34.63 18.81
N VAL A 7 -42.74 -34.32 17.58
CA VAL A 7 -41.89 -33.65 16.60
C VAL A 7 -42.27 -32.17 16.68
N ILE A 8 -41.36 -31.32 17.14
CA ILE A 8 -41.49 -29.87 16.97
C ILE A 8 -40.75 -29.53 15.69
N ALA A 9 -41.51 -29.34 14.61
CA ALA A 9 -41.01 -28.68 13.42
C ALA A 9 -40.96 -27.17 13.70
N ALA A 10 -39.77 -26.64 13.98
CA ALA A 10 -39.53 -25.21 13.94
C ALA A 10 -39.20 -24.82 12.50
N THR A 11 -40.18 -24.30 11.77
CA THR A 11 -39.95 -23.50 10.57
C THR A 11 -39.31 -22.19 10.98
N ILE A 12 -38.00 -22.05 10.79
CA ILE A 12 -37.31 -20.75 10.85
C ILE A 12 -37.49 -20.09 9.48
N SER A 13 -38.38 -19.10 9.43
CA SER A 13 -38.39 -18.11 8.34
C SER A 13 -37.17 -17.22 8.53
N LEU A 14 -36.13 -17.43 7.72
CA LEU A 14 -34.99 -16.53 7.66
C LEU A 14 -35.37 -15.31 6.82
N LEU A 15 -35.60 -14.19 7.50
CA LEU A 15 -35.76 -12.87 6.89
C LEU A 15 -34.41 -12.48 6.28
N LEU A 16 -34.30 -12.39 4.95
CA LEU A 16 -33.15 -11.79 4.28
C LEU A 16 -33.09 -10.29 4.64
N ALA A 17 -32.37 -9.95 5.68
CA ALA A 17 -31.82 -8.61 5.86
C ALA A 17 -30.53 -8.54 5.03
N GLY A 18 -30.50 -7.66 4.04
CA GLY A 18 -29.36 -7.47 3.16
C GLY A 18 -28.12 -7.04 3.94
N PHE A 19 -27.08 -7.87 3.87
CA PHE A 19 -25.73 -7.43 4.19
C PHE A 19 -25.18 -6.64 2.99
N PRO A 20 -24.54 -5.48 3.21
CA PRO A 20 -23.80 -4.83 2.15
C PRO A 20 -22.67 -5.77 1.72
N SER A 21 -22.54 -5.94 0.41
CA SER A 21 -21.47 -6.70 -0.23
C SER A 21 -20.11 -6.15 0.21
N ALA A 22 -19.40 -6.92 1.04
CA ALA A 22 -17.97 -6.73 1.24
C ALA A 22 -17.29 -6.99 -0.11
N SER A 23 -16.64 -5.95 -0.63
CA SER A 23 -15.76 -6.05 -1.79
C SER A 23 -14.43 -6.62 -1.28
N ASN A 24 -13.93 -7.64 -1.98
CA ASN A 24 -12.67 -8.35 -1.71
C ASN A 24 -12.57 -9.02 -0.32
N ALA A 25 -13.36 -10.06 -0.09
CA ALA A 25 -12.84 -11.17 0.70
C ALA A 25 -12.04 -12.07 -0.26
N GLN A 26 -10.71 -12.09 -0.14
CA GLN A 26 -9.98 -13.27 -0.61
C GLN A 26 -10.63 -14.48 0.04
N SER A 27 -11.03 -15.46 -0.75
CA SER A 27 -11.58 -16.69 -0.19
C SER A 27 -10.47 -17.36 0.61
N LEU A 28 -10.60 -17.37 1.95
CA LEU A 28 -9.75 -18.20 2.79
C LEU A 28 -9.78 -19.64 2.24
N PRO A 29 -8.64 -20.34 2.22
CA PRO A 29 -8.59 -21.72 1.78
C PRO A 29 -9.61 -22.56 2.57
N VAL A 30 -10.22 -23.55 1.91
CA VAL A 30 -11.21 -24.41 2.57
C VAL A 30 -10.47 -25.27 3.60
N CYS A 31 -10.69 -25.00 4.88
CA CYS A 31 -10.11 -25.76 5.98
C CYS A 31 -10.42 -27.26 5.81
N THR A 32 -9.38 -28.10 5.82
CA THR A 32 -9.51 -29.57 5.84
C THR A 32 -9.78 -30.08 7.25
N ILE A 33 -9.27 -29.38 8.25
CA ILE A 33 -9.48 -29.63 9.69
C ILE A 33 -9.97 -28.33 10.31
N SER A 34 -11.04 -28.40 11.11
CA SER A 34 -11.61 -27.23 11.78
C SER A 34 -11.89 -27.53 13.24
N GLY A 35 -11.50 -26.60 14.11
CA GLY A 35 -11.87 -26.60 15.52
C GLY A 35 -13.21 -25.91 15.75
N THR A 36 -13.44 -25.54 16.99
CA THR A 36 -14.64 -24.94 17.54
C THR A 36 -14.30 -23.58 18.17
N PRO A 37 -15.28 -22.82 18.67
CA PRO A 37 -15.00 -21.61 19.43
C PRO A 37 -14.47 -21.84 20.87
N GLN A 38 -13.93 -23.02 21.17
CA GLN A 38 -13.38 -23.40 22.47
C GLN A 38 -11.96 -23.90 22.28
N SER A 39 -11.18 -23.98 23.38
CA SER A 39 -9.87 -24.64 23.35
C SER A 39 -9.95 -26.07 22.81
N ASP A 40 -9.28 -26.27 21.69
CA ASP A 40 -9.23 -27.51 20.93
C ASP A 40 -7.80 -28.06 20.87
N ARG A 41 -7.73 -29.37 20.62
CA ARG A 41 -6.48 -30.05 20.26
C ARG A 41 -6.66 -30.61 18.86
N LEU A 42 -5.97 -30.02 17.89
CA LEU A 42 -6.04 -30.39 16.49
C LEU A 42 -4.72 -31.07 16.06
N VAL A 43 -4.83 -32.08 15.22
CA VAL A 43 -3.69 -32.86 14.73
C VAL A 43 -3.92 -33.14 13.26
N GLY A 44 -2.97 -32.69 12.43
CA GLY A 44 -2.89 -32.95 11.00
C GLY A 44 -2.45 -34.37 10.68
N THR A 45 -1.95 -34.56 9.48
CA THR A 45 -1.55 -35.82 8.88
C THR A 45 -0.09 -35.78 8.46
N SER A 46 0.37 -36.76 7.69
CA SER A 46 1.73 -36.73 7.14
C SER A 46 1.78 -36.13 5.74
N GLY A 47 0.73 -35.42 5.33
CA GLY A 47 0.69 -34.68 4.08
C GLY A 47 -0.03 -33.36 4.28
N ASN A 48 -0.01 -32.52 3.25
CA ASN A 48 -0.45 -31.14 3.31
C ASN A 48 -1.89 -30.97 3.83
N ASP A 49 -2.04 -30.23 4.91
CA ASP A 49 -3.29 -29.92 5.58
C ASP A 49 -3.60 -28.41 5.56
N VAL A 50 -4.88 -28.07 5.71
CA VAL A 50 -5.33 -26.70 5.98
C VAL A 50 -6.12 -26.73 7.28
N ILE A 51 -5.52 -26.22 8.36
CA ILE A 51 -6.08 -26.29 9.71
C ILE A 51 -6.57 -24.91 10.13
N CYS A 52 -7.81 -24.81 10.59
CA CYS A 52 -8.38 -23.57 11.14
C CYS A 52 -8.93 -23.86 12.53
N ALA A 53 -8.26 -23.40 13.59
CA ALA A 53 -8.63 -23.82 14.94
C ALA A 53 -9.88 -23.11 15.47
N GLY A 54 -10.06 -21.84 15.12
CA GLY A 54 -11.30 -21.11 15.39
C GLY A 54 -11.06 -20.04 16.43
N ASN A 55 -11.91 -19.98 17.45
CA ASN A 55 -11.65 -19.08 18.57
C ASN A 55 -11.29 -19.96 19.76
N GLY A 56 -10.31 -19.60 20.58
CA GLY A 56 -9.95 -20.44 21.71
C GLY A 56 -8.47 -20.34 22.02
N ASN A 57 -8.04 -21.05 23.06
CA ASN A 57 -6.60 -21.27 23.25
C ASN A 57 -6.33 -22.69 22.80
N ASP A 58 -5.84 -22.84 21.59
CA ASP A 58 -5.79 -24.09 20.86
C ASP A 58 -4.38 -24.69 20.90
N THR A 59 -4.30 -25.99 20.64
CA THR A 59 -3.02 -26.69 20.45
C THR A 59 -3.08 -27.47 19.16
N ILE A 60 -2.24 -27.10 18.20
CA ILE A 60 -2.28 -27.53 16.81
C ILE A 60 -0.95 -28.16 16.44
N PHE A 61 -1.00 -29.30 15.74
CA PHE A 61 0.17 -29.99 15.20
C PHE A 61 -0.08 -30.30 13.72
N GLY A 62 0.69 -29.74 12.80
CA GLY A 62 0.65 -30.07 11.36
C GLY A 62 1.19 -31.47 11.08
N LEU A 63 2.34 -31.79 11.72
CA LEU A 63 3.13 -33.01 11.66
C LEU A 63 4.03 -33.10 10.44
N GLY A 64 3.52 -33.37 9.25
CA GLY A 64 4.39 -33.40 8.07
C GLY A 64 3.65 -33.18 6.78
N GLY A 65 4.36 -32.73 5.75
CA GLY A 65 3.75 -32.11 4.58
C GLY A 65 3.82 -30.59 4.70
N SER A 66 3.47 -29.88 3.63
CA SER A 66 3.39 -28.41 3.65
C SER A 66 1.99 -28.00 4.08
N ASP A 67 1.87 -27.49 5.29
CA ASP A 67 0.61 -27.18 5.95
C ASP A 67 0.30 -25.68 5.92
N ILE A 68 -0.99 -25.34 5.98
CA ILE A 68 -1.46 -23.98 6.23
C ILE A 68 -2.25 -24.00 7.54
N ILE A 69 -1.79 -23.31 8.57
CA ILE A 69 -2.38 -23.36 9.90
C ILE A 69 -2.77 -21.97 10.38
N HIS A 70 -4.07 -21.79 10.64
CA HIS A 70 -4.64 -20.62 11.30
C HIS A 70 -4.99 -20.97 12.75
N GLY A 71 -4.32 -20.35 13.72
CA GLY A 71 -4.68 -20.40 15.15
C GLY A 71 -6.02 -19.71 15.37
N GLY A 72 -6.10 -18.44 14.99
CA GLY A 72 -7.28 -17.64 15.18
C GLY A 72 -7.17 -16.80 16.46
N PRO A 73 -8.28 -16.24 16.96
CA PRO A 73 -8.22 -15.47 18.19
C PRO A 73 -8.05 -16.36 19.44
N GLY A 74 -7.07 -16.01 20.27
CA GLY A 74 -6.78 -16.57 21.58
C GLY A 74 -5.29 -16.90 21.71
N ASN A 75 -4.90 -17.59 22.79
CA ASN A 75 -3.48 -17.88 23.03
C ASN A 75 -3.16 -19.31 22.59
N ASP A 76 -2.63 -19.44 21.39
CA ASP A 76 -2.48 -20.69 20.69
C ASP A 76 -1.07 -21.28 20.81
N ARG A 77 -1.00 -22.60 20.57
CA ARG A 77 0.24 -23.35 20.43
C ARG A 77 0.23 -24.07 19.09
N ILE A 78 1.09 -23.65 18.20
CA ILE A 78 1.17 -24.13 16.82
C ILE A 78 2.53 -24.80 16.62
N SER A 79 2.52 -25.99 16.01
CA SER A 79 3.73 -26.67 15.54
C SER A 79 3.46 -27.13 14.11
N GLY A 80 4.25 -26.62 13.14
CA GLY A 80 4.18 -26.99 11.73
C GLY A 80 4.63 -28.44 11.53
N GLY A 81 5.90 -28.71 11.78
CA GLY A 81 6.48 -30.04 11.75
C GLY A 81 7.49 -30.19 10.61
N ASP A 82 7.40 -31.27 9.85
CA ASP A 82 8.26 -31.49 8.67
C ASP A 82 7.59 -30.93 7.41
N GLY A 83 8.12 -29.90 6.78
CA GLY A 83 7.54 -29.33 5.58
C GLY A 83 7.88 -27.87 5.40
N SER A 84 7.38 -27.28 4.32
CA SER A 84 7.35 -25.81 4.22
C SER A 84 5.95 -25.36 4.56
N ASP A 85 5.78 -24.78 5.74
CA ASP A 85 4.49 -24.48 6.35
C ASP A 85 4.18 -22.97 6.32
N GLU A 86 2.89 -22.63 6.26
CA GLU A 86 2.38 -21.27 6.46
C GLU A 86 1.61 -21.23 7.80
N LEU A 87 2.15 -20.54 8.81
CA LEU A 87 1.67 -20.58 10.18
C LEU A 87 1.24 -19.18 10.67
N PHE A 88 -0.02 -19.04 11.04
CA PHE A 88 -0.61 -17.78 11.50
C PHE A 88 -1.12 -17.93 12.94
N GLY A 89 -0.49 -17.24 13.90
CA GLY A 89 -0.99 -17.10 15.28
C GLY A 89 -2.29 -16.30 15.34
N GLU A 90 -2.32 -15.18 14.59
CA GLU A 90 -3.43 -14.23 14.50
C GLU A 90 -3.57 -13.30 15.72
N ALA A 91 -4.48 -13.53 16.65
CA ALA A 91 -4.74 -12.54 17.71
C ALA A 91 -4.65 -13.16 19.09
N GLY A 92 -3.61 -12.83 19.84
CA GLY A 92 -3.42 -13.31 21.21
C GLY A 92 -1.96 -13.45 21.55
N THR A 93 -1.62 -14.21 22.58
CA THR A 93 -0.21 -14.48 22.94
C THR A 93 0.09 -15.91 22.52
N ASP A 94 0.73 -16.03 21.38
CA ASP A 94 0.90 -17.28 20.67
C ASP A 94 2.30 -17.85 20.81
N PHE A 95 2.37 -19.17 20.69
CA PHE A 95 3.61 -19.91 20.55
C PHE A 95 3.56 -20.65 19.22
N VAL A 96 4.47 -20.32 18.31
CA VAL A 96 4.52 -20.89 16.96
C VAL A 96 5.91 -21.44 16.69
N ASP A 97 5.97 -22.70 16.29
CA ASP A 97 7.20 -23.45 15.97
C ASP A 97 7.06 -24.03 14.55
N GLY A 98 7.84 -23.52 13.60
CA GLY A 98 7.86 -23.95 12.19
C GLY A 98 8.26 -25.40 12.07
N GLY A 99 9.46 -25.71 12.56
CA GLY A 99 9.96 -27.07 12.65
C GLY A 99 11.09 -27.30 11.66
N ALA A 100 10.85 -28.06 10.60
CA ALA A 100 11.87 -28.38 9.61
C ALA A 100 11.38 -28.16 8.19
N GLY A 101 12.09 -27.34 7.44
CA GLY A 101 11.79 -26.89 6.09
C GLY A 101 11.74 -25.37 6.07
N ALA A 102 11.37 -24.78 4.95
CA ALA A 102 11.32 -23.33 4.82
C ALA A 102 9.91 -22.84 5.15
N ASP A 103 9.74 -22.19 6.30
CA ASP A 103 8.44 -21.84 6.87
C ASP A 103 8.14 -20.33 6.75
N ASP A 104 6.86 -19.98 6.64
CA ASP A 104 6.34 -18.61 6.71
C ASP A 104 5.49 -18.48 7.98
N ILE A 105 5.97 -17.68 8.94
CA ILE A 105 5.41 -17.58 10.29
C ILE A 105 4.99 -16.15 10.58
N SER A 106 3.72 -15.96 10.99
CA SER A 106 3.19 -14.68 11.45
C SER A 106 2.56 -14.78 12.84
N GLY A 107 3.07 -13.97 13.78
CA GLY A 107 2.47 -13.78 15.11
C GLY A 107 1.21 -12.92 15.07
N SER A 108 1.27 -11.79 14.36
CA SER A 108 0.19 -10.80 14.22
C SER A 108 -0.06 -10.00 15.51
N ASP A 109 -1.24 -9.99 16.12
CA ASP A 109 -1.53 -9.11 17.26
C ASP A 109 -1.25 -9.81 18.59
N GLY A 110 -0.22 -9.38 19.34
CA GLY A 110 0.01 -9.75 20.73
C GLY A 110 1.49 -9.93 21.08
N ASN A 111 1.79 -10.66 22.15
CA ASN A 111 3.18 -10.85 22.59
C ASN A 111 3.57 -12.30 22.32
N ASP A 112 4.15 -12.56 21.17
CA ASP A 112 4.28 -13.88 20.61
C ASP A 112 5.66 -14.48 20.83
N SER A 113 5.75 -15.80 20.68
CA SER A 113 6.99 -16.56 20.70
C SER A 113 7.08 -17.38 19.42
N LEU A 114 7.93 -16.93 18.50
CA LEU A 114 8.09 -17.52 17.17
C LEU A 114 9.44 -18.22 17.05
N PHE A 115 9.43 -19.44 16.52
CA PHE A 115 10.61 -20.27 16.25
C PHE A 115 10.53 -20.74 14.79
N GLY A 116 11.51 -20.38 13.96
CA GLY A 116 11.61 -20.82 12.56
C GLY A 116 11.94 -22.30 12.51
N GLY A 117 13.07 -22.66 13.10
CA GLY A 117 13.48 -24.05 13.26
C GLY A 117 14.66 -24.36 12.33
N LEU A 118 14.51 -25.34 11.44
CA LEU A 118 15.54 -25.71 10.48
C LEU A 118 15.09 -25.37 9.07
N GLY A 119 15.73 -24.43 8.41
CA GLY A 119 15.42 -24.08 7.02
C GLY A 119 15.66 -22.61 6.76
N GLU A 120 15.22 -22.14 5.60
CA GLU A 120 15.28 -20.70 5.31
C GLU A 120 13.88 -20.15 5.60
N ASP A 121 13.72 -19.53 6.76
CA ASP A 121 12.40 -19.16 7.28
C ASP A 121 12.09 -17.67 7.08
N GLU A 122 10.81 -17.33 6.95
CA GLU A 122 10.31 -15.96 6.98
C GLU A 122 9.43 -15.77 8.23
N LEU A 123 9.84 -14.87 9.12
CA LEU A 123 9.18 -14.62 10.40
C LEU A 123 8.74 -13.16 10.49
N SER A 124 7.46 -12.93 10.79
CA SER A 124 6.89 -11.61 11.09
C SER A 124 6.21 -11.64 12.45
N ALA A 125 6.76 -10.94 13.42
CA ALA A 125 6.27 -10.96 14.80
C ALA A 125 4.92 -10.25 14.93
N GLY A 126 4.78 -9.07 14.31
CA GLY A 126 3.55 -8.30 14.29
C GLY A 126 3.53 -7.19 15.36
N VAL A 127 2.43 -7.04 16.08
CA VAL A 127 2.21 -5.97 17.05
C VAL A 127 2.30 -6.50 18.47
N GLY A 128 3.33 -6.12 19.20
CA GLY A 128 3.49 -6.33 20.62
C GLY A 128 4.95 -6.55 20.96
N ASN A 129 5.25 -7.07 22.16
CA ASN A 129 6.62 -7.33 22.56
C ASN A 129 6.91 -8.81 22.39
N ASP A 130 7.59 -9.14 21.30
CA ASP A 130 7.69 -10.50 20.82
C ASP A 130 9.05 -11.12 21.14
N THR A 131 9.11 -12.43 21.06
CA THR A 131 10.35 -13.20 21.11
C THR A 131 10.47 -14.04 19.85
N VAL A 132 11.51 -13.80 19.05
CA VAL A 132 11.68 -14.44 17.74
C VAL A 132 13.03 -15.14 17.66
N PHE A 133 13.02 -16.40 17.24
CA PHE A 133 14.20 -17.21 16.97
C PHE A 133 14.13 -17.72 15.52
N GLY A 134 15.08 -17.34 14.66
CA GLY A 134 15.23 -17.97 13.33
C GLY A 134 15.76 -19.40 13.44
N ASP A 135 16.62 -19.62 14.43
CA ASP A 135 17.31 -20.89 14.70
C ASP A 135 18.31 -21.28 13.61
N GLY A 136 17.89 -21.97 12.55
CA GLY A 136 18.78 -22.72 11.69
C GLY A 136 18.54 -22.56 10.20
N GLY A 137 19.04 -21.48 9.61
CA GLY A 137 19.31 -21.35 8.18
C GLY A 137 19.42 -19.88 7.81
N ALA A 138 19.14 -19.50 6.57
CA ALA A 138 19.26 -18.11 6.16
C ALA A 138 17.90 -17.42 6.27
N ASP A 139 17.64 -16.82 7.42
CA ASP A 139 16.29 -16.40 7.81
C ASP A 139 16.01 -14.94 7.46
N LEU A 140 14.74 -14.62 7.22
CA LEU A 140 14.21 -13.26 7.15
C LEU A 140 13.34 -13.02 8.38
N ILE A 141 13.78 -12.16 9.29
CA ILE A 141 13.10 -11.88 10.54
C ILE A 141 12.67 -10.41 10.61
N ARG A 142 11.38 -10.18 10.90
CA ARG A 142 10.80 -8.87 11.20
C ARG A 142 10.18 -8.87 12.59
N GLY A 143 10.68 -8.00 13.48
CA GLY A 143 10.07 -7.72 14.78
C GLY A 143 8.82 -6.85 14.67
N ASP A 144 8.67 -6.11 13.57
CA ASP A 144 7.51 -5.26 13.29
C ASP A 144 7.28 -4.16 14.33
N ALA A 145 6.33 -4.25 15.26
CA ALA A 145 5.98 -3.15 16.15
C ALA A 145 5.98 -3.56 17.63
N GLY A 146 6.96 -3.07 18.38
CA GLY A 146 7.02 -3.16 19.83
C GLY A 146 8.45 -3.28 20.32
N ALA A 147 8.68 -3.89 21.49
CA ALA A 147 10.01 -4.04 22.03
C ALA A 147 10.39 -5.52 22.03
N ASP A 148 11.07 -5.93 20.97
CA ASP A 148 11.23 -7.33 20.59
C ASP A 148 12.58 -7.90 21.01
N ALA A 149 12.59 -9.20 21.26
CA ALA A 149 13.80 -9.97 21.52
C ALA A 149 14.05 -10.94 20.35
N ILE A 150 15.02 -10.61 19.50
CA ILE A 150 15.27 -11.33 18.26
C ILE A 150 16.61 -12.06 18.33
N GLN A 151 16.61 -13.34 17.96
CA GLN A 151 17.81 -14.12 17.73
C GLN A 151 17.77 -14.75 16.32
N GLY A 152 18.71 -14.38 15.45
CA GLY A 152 18.84 -14.95 14.09
C GLY A 152 19.15 -16.44 14.17
N GLY A 153 20.38 -16.78 14.54
CA GLY A 153 20.75 -18.16 14.81
C GLY A 153 21.99 -18.57 14.05
N THR A 154 21.89 -19.59 13.19
CA THR A 154 22.97 -20.00 12.29
C THR A 154 22.56 -19.84 10.85
N GLY A 155 23.42 -19.26 10.02
CA GLY A 155 23.15 -19.00 8.62
C GLY A 155 23.20 -17.49 8.36
N ASP A 156 23.01 -17.07 7.11
CA ASP A 156 23.20 -15.67 6.75
C ASP A 156 21.85 -14.94 6.86
N ASP A 157 21.62 -14.33 8.03
CA ASP A 157 20.29 -13.80 8.39
C ASP A 157 20.06 -12.35 7.93
N LEU A 158 18.79 -12.02 7.72
CA LEU A 158 18.30 -10.68 7.44
C LEU A 158 17.29 -10.26 8.52
N ILE A 159 17.66 -9.29 9.36
CA ILE A 159 16.87 -8.95 10.56
C ILE A 159 16.45 -7.48 10.55
N ASP A 160 15.16 -7.23 10.61
CA ASP A 160 14.59 -5.91 10.91
C ASP A 160 13.91 -5.94 12.28
N GLY A 161 14.44 -5.17 13.24
CA GLY A 161 13.79 -4.99 14.54
C GLY A 161 12.43 -4.32 14.44
N GLY A 162 12.25 -3.48 13.41
CA GLY A 162 11.03 -2.70 13.25
C GLY A 162 10.99 -1.48 14.16
N ALA A 163 9.82 -1.19 14.71
CA ALA A 163 9.55 -0.01 15.51
C ALA A 163 9.51 -0.34 16.99
N GLY A 164 10.48 0.17 17.74
CA GLY A 164 10.42 0.24 19.19
C GLY A 164 11.81 0.12 19.78
N ARG A 165 12.05 -0.73 20.77
CA ARG A 165 13.38 -0.81 21.40
C ARG A 165 13.81 -2.25 21.49
N ASP A 166 14.46 -2.71 20.44
CA ASP A 166 14.64 -4.13 20.21
C ASP A 166 16.00 -4.60 20.72
N SER A 167 16.06 -5.88 21.06
CA SER A 167 17.27 -6.57 21.51
C SER A 167 17.58 -7.65 20.49
N ILE A 168 18.57 -7.37 19.63
CA ILE A 168 18.87 -8.22 18.47
C ILE A 168 20.21 -8.94 18.68
N ARG A 169 20.20 -10.26 18.55
CA ARG A 169 21.40 -11.10 18.43
C ARG A 169 21.36 -11.80 17.09
N THR A 170 22.27 -11.49 16.17
CA THR A 170 22.23 -12.09 14.84
C THR A 170 22.72 -13.53 14.84
N GLY A 171 23.73 -13.84 15.65
CA GLY A 171 24.27 -15.19 15.74
C GLY A 171 25.46 -15.44 14.80
N VAL A 172 25.47 -16.60 14.16
CA VAL A 172 26.59 -17.08 13.35
C VAL A 172 26.25 -17.01 11.88
N GLY A 173 26.86 -16.07 11.18
CA GLY A 173 26.70 -15.93 9.74
C GLY A 173 27.23 -14.61 9.24
N ALA A 174 26.94 -14.33 7.98
CA ALA A 174 27.18 -13.06 7.33
C ALA A 174 25.93 -12.15 7.39
N ASP A 175 25.46 -11.85 8.60
CA ASP A 175 24.13 -11.28 8.83
C ASP A 175 24.02 -9.80 8.49
N ASN A 176 22.84 -9.39 8.03
CA ASN A 176 22.45 -8.01 7.74
C ASN A 176 21.27 -7.58 8.62
N CYS A 177 21.27 -6.32 9.07
CA CYS A 177 20.16 -5.77 9.85
C CYS A 177 19.79 -4.35 9.45
N SER A 178 18.54 -3.98 9.71
CA SER A 178 18.09 -2.61 9.68
C SER A 178 18.79 -1.76 10.76
N ARG A 179 18.72 -0.44 10.63
CA ARG A 179 19.32 0.50 11.59
C ARG A 179 18.25 1.37 12.23
N ASP A 180 17.70 0.92 13.35
CA ASP A 180 17.05 1.81 14.30
C ASP A 180 18.07 2.26 15.38
N PRO A 181 18.24 3.58 15.64
CA PRO A 181 19.12 4.07 16.69
C PRO A 181 18.75 3.64 18.12
N SER A 182 17.53 3.15 18.34
CA SER A 182 16.99 2.80 19.64
C SER A 182 17.16 1.31 20.01
N ASP A 183 17.53 0.50 19.03
CA ASP A 183 17.86 -0.93 19.16
C ASP A 183 19.18 -1.17 19.89
N VAL A 184 19.26 -2.35 20.48
CA VAL A 184 20.41 -2.89 21.17
C VAL A 184 20.88 -4.15 20.45
N PHE A 185 21.93 -4.02 19.65
CA PHE A 185 22.62 -5.17 19.06
C PHE A 185 23.53 -5.83 20.10
N LEU A 186 23.30 -7.13 20.36
CA LEU A 186 24.04 -7.95 21.31
C LEU A 186 25.32 -8.56 20.72
N ASP A 187 25.44 -8.55 19.39
CA ASP A 187 26.60 -8.97 18.60
C ASP A 187 26.76 -8.12 17.32
N ALA A 188 27.64 -8.55 16.41
CA ALA A 188 28.05 -7.75 15.27
C ALA A 188 27.13 -7.97 14.07
N CYS A 189 26.14 -7.10 13.89
CA CYS A 189 25.37 -7.06 12.65
C CYS A 189 26.00 -6.14 11.59
N LYS A 190 26.02 -6.57 10.32
CA LYS A 190 26.28 -5.63 9.22
C LYS A 190 25.01 -4.83 8.99
N ILE A 191 25.10 -3.54 9.26
CA ILE A 191 23.99 -2.66 8.88
C ILE A 191 23.98 -2.56 7.35
N ASP A 192 22.95 -3.12 6.71
CA ASP A 192 22.75 -2.92 5.29
C ASP A 192 22.26 -1.48 5.08
N LYS A 193 23.03 -0.74 4.29
CA LYS A 193 22.72 0.65 3.89
C LYS A 193 22.59 0.75 2.38
N VAL A 194 22.74 -0.37 1.68
CA VAL A 194 22.71 -0.40 0.23
C VAL A 194 21.25 -0.40 -0.14
N ALA A 195 20.84 0.64 -0.86
CA ALA A 195 19.49 0.70 -1.36
C ALA A 195 19.39 -0.08 -2.69
N PRO A 196 18.18 -0.56 -3.08
CA PRO A 196 18.01 -1.40 -4.26
C PRO A 196 18.64 -0.82 -5.51
N ALA A 197 19.34 -1.67 -6.27
CA ALA A 197 19.88 -1.29 -7.56
C ALA A 197 18.78 -1.35 -8.64
N ILE A 198 18.67 -0.28 -9.45
CA ILE A 198 17.69 -0.19 -10.53
C ILE A 198 18.37 -0.48 -11.86
N GLY A 199 18.08 -1.64 -12.44
CA GLY A 199 18.51 -2.04 -13.78
C GLY A 199 17.50 -1.58 -14.84
N VAL A 200 17.86 -0.51 -15.56
CA VAL A 200 17.10 -0.04 -16.72
C VAL A 200 17.89 -0.35 -17.98
N ASN A 201 17.27 -1.04 -18.95
CA ASN A 201 17.85 -1.14 -20.29
C ASN A 201 17.51 0.12 -21.09
N THR A 202 18.42 1.10 -21.07
CA THR A 202 18.24 2.44 -21.67
C THR A 202 18.30 2.45 -23.20
N SER A 203 18.47 1.29 -23.86
CA SER A 203 18.56 1.20 -25.33
C SER A 203 17.23 1.43 -26.05
N ASP A 204 16.09 1.33 -25.34
CA ASP A 204 14.77 1.36 -25.95
C ASP A 204 14.05 2.68 -25.62
N VAL A 205 14.47 3.80 -26.24
CA VAL A 205 13.57 4.97 -26.34
C VAL A 205 12.41 4.55 -27.25
N LYS A 206 11.31 4.11 -26.64
CA LYS A 206 10.13 3.63 -27.35
C LYS A 206 9.26 4.82 -27.76
N ASN A 207 8.81 4.81 -29.00
CA ASN A 207 7.78 5.74 -29.48
C ASN A 207 6.43 5.04 -29.35
N PHE A 208 5.49 5.67 -28.67
CA PHE A 208 4.12 5.18 -28.50
C PHE A 208 3.14 6.09 -29.23
N GLN A 209 2.11 5.52 -29.83
CA GLN A 209 1.04 6.31 -30.43
C GLN A 209 0.05 6.76 -29.36
N ALA A 210 -0.51 7.95 -29.48
CA ALA A 210 -1.68 8.31 -28.69
C ALA A 210 -2.82 7.28 -28.94
N GLY A 211 -3.59 6.94 -27.91
CA GLY A 211 -4.61 5.87 -27.97
C GLY A 211 -4.06 4.44 -27.81
N SER A 212 -2.74 4.26 -27.72
CA SER A 212 -2.12 2.94 -27.56
C SER A 212 -1.86 2.56 -26.09
N THR A 213 -1.49 1.31 -25.86
CA THR A 213 -1.06 0.84 -24.53
C THR A 213 0.46 0.97 -24.39
N LEU A 214 0.89 1.78 -23.42
CA LEU A 214 2.27 1.86 -22.95
C LEU A 214 2.61 0.58 -22.17
N LYS A 215 3.76 -0.03 -22.47
CA LYS A 215 4.33 -1.15 -21.70
C LYS A 215 5.82 -0.93 -21.46
N LEU A 216 6.20 -0.71 -20.21
CA LEU A 216 7.58 -0.51 -19.77
C LEU A 216 7.95 -1.56 -18.72
N SER A 217 9.25 -1.89 -18.66
CA SER A 217 9.79 -2.86 -17.71
C SER A 217 11.19 -2.46 -17.24
N TRP A 218 11.50 -2.73 -15.98
CA TRP A 218 12.83 -2.53 -15.36
C TRP A 218 13.07 -3.64 -14.34
N SER A 219 14.34 -3.92 -14.05
CA SER A 219 14.73 -4.86 -13.00
C SER A 219 15.15 -4.12 -11.74
N LEU A 220 14.80 -4.67 -10.59
CA LEU A 220 15.33 -4.26 -9.29
C LEU A 220 16.09 -5.43 -8.68
N SER A 221 17.21 -5.12 -8.03
CA SER A 221 18.00 -6.12 -7.31
C SER A 221 18.59 -5.52 -6.04
N ASP A 222 18.40 -6.21 -4.93
CA ASP A 222 19.05 -5.93 -3.65
C ASP A 222 19.44 -7.25 -2.96
N SER A 223 20.48 -7.22 -2.13
CA SER A 223 20.87 -8.38 -1.31
C SER A 223 19.82 -8.72 -0.25
N SER A 224 19.15 -7.71 0.29
CA SER A 224 18.08 -7.88 1.27
C SER A 224 16.71 -8.15 0.63
N GLY A 225 16.60 -8.00 -0.69
CA GLY A 225 15.36 -8.11 -1.44
C GLY A 225 14.56 -6.81 -1.48
N VAL A 226 13.59 -6.72 -2.38
CA VAL A 226 12.82 -5.52 -2.71
C VAL A 226 11.42 -5.68 -2.16
N ALA A 227 11.10 -4.97 -1.08
CA ALA A 227 9.78 -5.02 -0.46
C ALA A 227 8.74 -4.20 -1.24
N GLN A 228 9.12 -3.00 -1.70
CA GLN A 228 8.20 -2.10 -2.37
C GLN A 228 8.84 -1.46 -3.59
N THR A 229 8.02 -1.20 -4.60
CA THR A 229 8.43 -0.39 -5.75
C THR A 229 7.28 0.49 -6.20
N TRP A 230 7.63 1.67 -6.68
CA TRP A 230 6.70 2.57 -7.32
C TRP A 230 7.29 3.12 -8.62
N ALA A 231 6.39 3.43 -9.55
CA ALA A 231 6.74 4.18 -10.74
C ALA A 231 5.82 5.38 -10.93
N SER A 232 6.37 6.42 -11.54
CA SER A 232 5.66 7.64 -11.91
C SER A 232 6.12 8.15 -13.26
N ILE A 233 5.20 8.63 -14.08
CA ILE A 233 5.52 9.25 -15.37
C ILE A 233 5.42 10.76 -15.19
N GLY A 234 6.48 11.48 -15.54
CA GLY A 234 6.51 12.94 -15.60
C GLY A 234 6.96 13.45 -16.97
N GLY A 235 6.68 14.71 -17.25
CA GLY A 235 7.20 15.44 -18.41
C GLY A 235 7.91 16.73 -17.99
N PRO A 236 8.39 17.55 -18.95
CA PRO A 236 8.93 18.88 -18.66
C PRO A 236 7.95 19.74 -17.83
N SER A 237 8.47 20.76 -17.15
CA SER A 237 7.77 21.58 -16.15
C SER A 237 6.32 21.94 -16.51
N GLY A 238 5.37 21.52 -15.66
CA GLY A 238 3.94 21.82 -15.77
C GLY A 238 3.01 20.62 -15.69
N TRP A 239 3.54 19.39 -15.74
CA TRP A 239 2.72 18.22 -16.05
C TRP A 239 2.78 17.09 -15.05
N VAL A 240 1.58 16.67 -14.69
CA VAL A 240 1.24 15.37 -14.13
C VAL A 240 0.44 14.66 -15.20
N THR A 241 0.99 13.60 -15.79
CA THR A 241 0.20 12.72 -16.65
C THR A 241 -0.59 11.76 -15.77
N THR A 242 -1.90 11.99 -15.63
CA THR A 242 -2.79 11.09 -14.85
C THR A 242 -3.15 9.79 -15.60
N TRP A 243 -2.36 9.39 -16.60
CA TRP A 243 -2.66 8.20 -17.42
C TRP A 243 -2.45 6.89 -16.68
N CYS A 244 -1.59 6.93 -15.66
CA CYS A 244 -1.26 5.76 -14.88
C CYS A 244 -1.56 5.96 -13.38
N GLY A 245 -1.89 7.18 -12.93
CA GLY A 245 -1.93 7.54 -11.52
C GLY A 245 -0.54 7.98 -11.02
N PHE A 246 -0.52 8.71 -9.90
CA PHE A 246 0.73 9.01 -9.20
C PHE A 246 1.08 7.87 -8.25
N GLY A 247 2.36 7.46 -8.22
CA GLY A 247 2.84 6.49 -7.25
C GLY A 247 2.17 5.13 -7.42
N ILE A 248 2.43 4.48 -8.55
CA ILE A 248 1.80 3.20 -8.87
C ILE A 248 2.70 2.12 -8.31
N GLU A 249 2.17 1.34 -7.39
CA GLU A 249 2.74 0.04 -7.06
C GLU A 249 2.74 -0.82 -8.31
N THR A 250 3.93 -1.14 -8.80
CA THR A 250 4.06 -1.86 -10.05
C THR A 250 4.14 -3.35 -9.76
N PRO A 251 3.35 -4.18 -10.46
CA PRO A 251 3.41 -5.62 -10.24
C PRO A 251 4.74 -6.18 -10.72
N LEU A 252 5.34 -7.04 -9.90
CA LEU A 252 6.38 -7.96 -10.30
C LEU A 252 5.81 -8.89 -11.39
N TYR A 253 6.51 -9.07 -12.50
CA TYR A 253 6.04 -9.98 -13.56
C TYR A 253 6.96 -11.18 -13.79
N SER A 254 8.19 -11.13 -13.27
CA SER A 254 9.14 -12.25 -13.32
C SER A 254 10.27 -12.00 -12.33
N GLY A 255 10.74 -13.03 -11.63
CA GLY A 255 11.77 -12.92 -10.60
C GLY A 255 11.54 -13.94 -9.50
N ASP A 256 12.39 -13.93 -8.48
CA ASP A 256 12.08 -14.53 -7.20
C ASP A 256 11.32 -13.53 -6.32
N SER A 257 10.94 -13.92 -5.10
CA SER A 257 10.21 -13.06 -4.17
C SER A 257 11.02 -11.84 -3.72
N LYS A 258 12.37 -11.94 -3.74
CA LYS A 258 13.28 -10.90 -3.26
C LYS A 258 13.65 -9.93 -4.39
N ASN A 259 13.74 -10.37 -5.64
CA ASN A 259 14.29 -9.60 -6.75
C ASN A 259 13.58 -9.93 -8.05
N GLY A 260 13.47 -8.94 -8.94
CA GLY A 260 13.00 -9.24 -10.27
C GLY A 260 12.66 -8.06 -11.15
N THR A 261 11.86 -8.37 -12.17
CA THR A 261 11.48 -7.42 -13.22
C THR A 261 10.04 -7.00 -13.03
N TYR A 262 9.85 -5.69 -12.96
CA TYR A 262 8.57 -5.03 -12.77
C TYR A 262 8.07 -4.47 -14.07
N ARG A 263 6.75 -4.34 -14.19
CA ARG A 263 6.11 -3.79 -15.39
C ARG A 263 5.14 -2.69 -15.06
N LEU A 264 5.12 -1.68 -15.92
CA LEU A 264 4.07 -0.67 -15.97
C LEU A 264 3.29 -0.82 -17.28
N GLN A 265 1.97 -0.96 -17.17
CA GLN A 265 1.06 -0.98 -18.31
C GLN A 265 -0.02 0.09 -18.14
N CYS A 266 -0.12 1.01 -19.10
CA CYS A 266 -1.12 2.08 -19.07
C CYS A 266 -1.73 2.34 -20.45
N SER A 267 -2.97 2.79 -20.47
CA SER A 267 -3.62 3.26 -21.70
C SER A 267 -3.30 4.74 -21.90
N ILE A 268 -2.57 5.05 -22.98
CA ILE A 268 -2.32 6.42 -23.42
C ILE A 268 -3.62 6.93 -24.05
N PRO A 269 -4.20 8.05 -23.59
CA PRO A 269 -5.37 8.64 -24.22
C PRO A 269 -5.11 9.02 -25.69
N GLU A 270 -6.14 9.00 -26.54
CA GLU A 270 -6.04 9.43 -27.94
C GLU A 270 -5.64 10.91 -28.08
N ASN A 271 -5.93 11.73 -27.07
CA ASN A 271 -5.57 13.14 -27.02
C ASN A 271 -4.22 13.42 -26.33
N ALA A 272 -3.43 12.39 -25.98
CA ALA A 272 -2.13 12.59 -25.34
C ALA A 272 -1.21 13.55 -26.13
N VAL A 273 -0.48 14.43 -25.43
CA VAL A 273 0.39 15.41 -26.09
C VAL A 273 1.59 14.71 -26.73
N SER A 274 1.90 15.10 -27.97
CA SER A 274 3.06 14.56 -28.69
C SER A 274 4.37 15.17 -28.16
N GLN A 275 5.00 14.52 -27.17
CA GLN A 275 6.25 14.99 -26.55
C GLN A 275 7.08 13.85 -25.93
N THR A 276 8.25 14.21 -25.40
CA THR A 276 9.08 13.33 -24.57
C THR A 276 8.61 13.33 -23.11
N TYR A 277 8.48 12.14 -22.56
CA TYR A 277 8.15 11.86 -21.16
C TYR A 277 9.26 11.06 -20.50
N SER A 278 9.31 11.11 -19.17
CA SER A 278 10.29 10.46 -18.31
C SER A 278 9.60 9.55 -17.31
N LEU A 279 10.03 8.30 -17.20
CA LEU A 279 9.65 7.41 -16.10
C LEU A 279 10.63 7.61 -14.93
N PHE A 280 10.07 7.86 -13.76
CA PHE A 280 10.74 7.83 -12.47
C PHE A 280 10.39 6.52 -11.78
N ILE A 281 11.39 5.85 -11.22
CA ILE A 281 11.23 4.58 -10.52
C ILE A 281 11.82 4.77 -9.13
N GLY A 282 11.11 4.32 -8.11
CA GLY A 282 11.65 4.13 -6.78
C GLY A 282 11.45 2.71 -6.29
N ALA A 283 12.32 2.32 -5.37
CA ALA A 283 12.30 1.02 -4.73
C ALA A 283 12.74 1.17 -3.28
N VAL A 284 12.16 0.34 -2.42
CA VAL A 284 12.55 0.19 -1.02
C VAL A 284 12.86 -1.29 -0.82
N ASP A 285 14.00 -1.57 -0.20
CA ASP A 285 14.36 -2.93 0.18
C ASP A 285 13.57 -3.41 1.41
N VAL A 286 13.76 -4.67 1.80
CA VAL A 286 13.09 -5.25 2.98
C VAL A 286 13.50 -4.57 4.29
N LEU A 287 14.67 -3.92 4.32
CA LEU A 287 15.19 -3.21 5.50
C LEU A 287 14.89 -1.69 5.48
N GLY A 288 14.09 -1.20 4.55
CA GLY A 288 13.70 0.20 4.44
C GLY A 288 14.70 1.13 3.72
N ASN A 289 15.81 0.64 3.17
CA ASN A 289 16.69 1.45 2.33
C ASN A 289 16.02 1.75 0.99
N SER A 290 16.04 3.01 0.58
CA SER A 290 15.34 3.44 -0.63
C SER A 290 16.26 3.99 -1.71
N THR A 291 16.03 3.57 -2.95
CA THR A 291 16.64 4.15 -4.14
C THR A 291 15.54 4.82 -4.95
N SER A 292 15.83 6.01 -5.45
CA SER A 292 15.07 6.62 -6.54
C SER A 292 15.99 6.80 -7.75
N ASN A 293 15.52 6.38 -8.93
CA ASN A 293 16.30 6.53 -10.14
C ASN A 293 16.24 7.98 -10.63
N ASN A 294 17.38 8.67 -10.62
CA ASN A 294 17.54 9.97 -11.27
C ASN A 294 17.80 9.85 -12.79
N GLN A 295 18.13 8.67 -13.30
CA GLN A 295 18.26 8.38 -14.73
C GLN A 295 16.89 8.03 -15.30
N GLN A 296 16.24 9.03 -15.87
CA GLN A 296 14.92 8.98 -16.48
C GLN A 296 14.87 7.97 -17.64
N ILE A 297 13.89 7.05 -17.64
CA ILE A 297 13.53 6.34 -18.89
C ILE A 297 12.79 7.33 -19.76
N THR A 298 13.38 7.76 -20.87
CA THR A 298 12.68 8.66 -21.80
C THR A 298 11.95 7.87 -22.87
N PHE A 299 10.71 8.26 -23.15
CA PHE A 299 9.92 7.73 -24.25
C PHE A 299 9.12 8.86 -24.90
N ASN A 300 8.78 8.70 -26.18
CA ASN A 300 8.02 9.72 -26.90
C ASN A 300 6.60 9.24 -27.13
N ILE A 301 5.65 10.17 -27.06
CA ILE A 301 4.32 9.97 -27.62
C ILE A 301 4.23 10.73 -28.93
N VAL A 302 3.66 10.08 -29.93
CA VAL A 302 3.49 10.58 -31.29
C VAL A 302 2.04 10.40 -31.74
N GLY A 303 1.59 11.22 -32.71
CA GLY A 303 0.26 11.10 -33.30
C GLY A 303 -0.90 11.62 -32.45
N GLY A 304 -0.61 12.16 -31.26
CA GLY A 304 -1.60 12.84 -30.42
C GLY A 304 -1.72 14.33 -30.70
N ALA A 305 -2.40 15.07 -29.83
CA ALA A 305 -2.65 16.50 -30.04
C ALA A 305 -1.34 17.31 -30.10
N SER A 306 -1.28 18.29 -31.00
CA SER A 306 -0.12 19.18 -31.18
C SER A 306 -0.28 20.52 -30.46
N ASP A 307 -1.32 20.70 -29.65
CA ASP A 307 -1.51 21.93 -28.90
C ASP A 307 -0.60 21.94 -27.68
N SER A 308 0.35 22.87 -27.66
CA SER A 308 1.31 23.07 -26.57
C SER A 308 0.91 24.21 -25.63
N THR A 309 -0.28 24.78 -25.79
CA THR A 309 -0.74 25.91 -24.97
C THR A 309 -1.64 25.42 -23.85
N ALA A 310 -1.13 25.49 -22.62
CA ALA A 310 -1.94 25.19 -21.46
C ALA A 310 -3.01 26.29 -21.26
N PRO A 311 -4.19 25.97 -20.70
CA PRO A 311 -5.23 26.95 -20.41
C PRO A 311 -4.69 28.13 -19.58
N ASP A 312 -5.07 29.35 -19.93
CA ASP A 312 -4.67 30.54 -19.17
C ASP A 312 -5.75 30.92 -18.14
N PHE A 313 -5.32 31.47 -17.02
CA PHE A 313 -6.18 31.93 -15.95
C PHE A 313 -6.23 33.44 -15.90
N SER A 314 -7.43 34.00 -15.73
CA SER A 314 -7.60 35.40 -15.39
C SER A 314 -8.64 35.58 -14.29
N ASN A 315 -8.56 36.69 -13.56
CA ASN A 315 -9.62 37.16 -12.67
C ASN A 315 -10.12 36.15 -11.62
N VAL A 316 -9.22 35.53 -10.85
CA VAL A 316 -9.59 34.73 -9.66
C VAL A 316 -10.17 35.63 -8.58
N ARG A 317 -11.43 35.39 -8.18
CA ARG A 317 -12.09 36.06 -7.05
C ARG A 317 -12.48 35.04 -6.00
N LEU A 318 -12.15 35.35 -4.75
CA LEU A 318 -12.37 34.49 -3.61
C LEU A 318 -12.81 35.33 -2.41
N ASP A 319 -13.80 34.86 -1.67
CA ASP A 319 -14.12 35.39 -0.35
C ASP A 319 -12.96 35.16 0.62
N SER A 320 -12.24 36.23 0.94
CA SER A 320 -10.94 36.15 1.64
C SER A 320 -11.02 35.75 3.13
N THR A 321 -12.22 35.62 3.70
CA THR A 321 -12.44 35.33 5.11
C THR A 321 -13.60 34.36 5.30
N ALA A 322 -13.40 33.33 6.12
CA ALA A 322 -14.44 32.36 6.48
C ALA A 322 -14.37 31.97 7.96
N LYS A 323 -15.46 31.34 8.43
CA LYS A 323 -15.54 30.69 9.73
C LYS A 323 -15.76 29.18 9.51
N PRO A 324 -15.40 28.32 10.49
CA PRO A 324 -15.81 26.92 10.47
C PRO A 324 -17.32 26.81 10.27
N GLY A 325 -17.75 25.94 9.34
CA GLY A 325 -19.17 25.75 8.98
C GLY A 325 -19.78 26.81 8.06
N GLY A 326 -19.06 27.88 7.74
CA GLY A 326 -19.52 28.97 6.86
C GLY A 326 -19.41 28.63 5.37
N GLU A 327 -20.04 29.42 4.51
CA GLU A 327 -19.94 29.29 3.05
C GLU A 327 -19.00 30.35 2.46
N ILE A 328 -18.27 29.98 1.41
CA ILE A 328 -17.41 30.86 0.61
C ILE A 328 -17.76 30.75 -0.87
N SER A 329 -17.55 31.81 -1.62
CA SER A 329 -17.71 31.84 -3.07
C SER A 329 -16.35 31.91 -3.76
N LEU A 330 -16.13 31.05 -4.75
CA LEU A 330 -14.98 31.09 -5.65
C LEU A 330 -15.46 31.35 -7.07
N SER A 331 -14.77 32.25 -7.78
CA SER A 331 -14.92 32.39 -9.22
C SER A 331 -13.58 32.51 -9.95
N VAL A 332 -13.46 31.85 -11.10
CA VAL A 332 -12.24 31.77 -11.90
C VAL A 332 -12.60 31.97 -13.36
N SER A 333 -11.92 32.88 -14.06
CA SER A 333 -12.02 32.97 -15.52
C SER A 333 -10.90 32.15 -16.17
N VAL A 334 -11.25 31.30 -17.12
CA VAL A 334 -10.30 30.49 -17.89
C VAL A 334 -10.40 30.89 -19.35
N THR A 335 -9.25 31.02 -20.03
CA THR A 335 -9.18 31.22 -21.47
C THR A 335 -8.36 30.11 -22.11
N ASP A 336 -8.96 29.44 -23.08
CA ASP A 336 -8.37 28.35 -23.82
C ASP A 336 -9.04 28.21 -25.20
N GLN A 337 -8.23 27.96 -26.22
CA GLN A 337 -8.63 27.86 -27.62
C GLN A 337 -9.29 26.52 -27.93
N THR A 338 -9.01 25.47 -27.15
CA THR A 338 -9.48 24.10 -27.44
C THR A 338 -10.67 23.70 -26.60
N GLY A 339 -10.83 24.32 -25.43
CA GLY A 339 -12.00 24.23 -24.57
C GLY A 339 -11.66 23.57 -23.25
N THR A 340 -12.18 24.12 -22.16
CA THR A 340 -11.90 23.62 -20.82
C THR A 340 -12.77 22.41 -20.47
N LEU A 341 -12.15 21.31 -20.05
CA LEU A 341 -12.81 20.10 -19.53
C LEU A 341 -13.21 20.25 -18.06
N GLY A 342 -12.43 21.01 -17.28
CA GLY A 342 -12.71 21.25 -15.87
C GLY A 342 -11.74 22.20 -15.18
N VAL A 343 -12.23 22.84 -14.11
CA VAL A 343 -11.44 23.67 -13.18
C VAL A 343 -11.55 23.03 -11.81
N TYR A 344 -10.40 22.72 -11.21
CA TYR A 344 -10.28 22.15 -9.88
C TYR A 344 -9.52 23.14 -9.00
N GLY A 345 -9.89 23.24 -7.73
CA GLY A 345 -9.19 24.08 -6.77
C GLY A 345 -9.10 23.43 -5.41
N TRP A 346 -8.02 23.70 -4.68
CA TRP A 346 -7.83 23.29 -3.29
C TRP A 346 -7.11 24.38 -2.49
N PHE A 347 -7.27 24.33 -1.17
CA PHE A 347 -6.64 25.26 -0.24
C PHE A 347 -5.54 24.55 0.53
N MET A 348 -4.34 25.12 0.56
CA MET A 348 -3.22 24.61 1.36
C MET A 348 -2.89 25.57 2.49
N LYS A 349 -2.76 25.06 3.71
CA LYS A 349 -2.40 25.87 4.88
C LYS A 349 -0.96 26.38 4.72
N ASP A 350 -0.78 27.69 4.91
CA ASP A 350 0.54 28.31 4.84
C ASP A 350 1.47 27.72 5.92
N GLY A 351 2.61 27.16 5.50
CA GLY A 351 3.63 26.59 6.39
C GLY A 351 3.47 25.10 6.75
N GLY A 352 2.45 24.41 6.21
CA GLY A 352 2.38 22.94 6.23
C GLY A 352 3.09 22.36 5.00
N GLY A 353 3.80 21.23 5.15
CA GLY A 353 4.27 20.45 4.00
C GLY A 353 3.10 19.91 3.16
N PHE A 354 3.40 19.16 2.09
CA PHE A 354 2.44 18.46 1.19
C PHE A 354 1.56 17.39 1.89
N ALA A 355 1.38 17.46 3.21
CA ALA A 355 0.42 16.66 3.92
C ALA A 355 -0.99 17.15 3.57
N SER A 356 -1.61 16.46 2.62
CA SER A 356 -3.05 16.42 2.48
C SER A 356 -3.64 15.96 3.82
N TYR A 357 -4.02 16.90 4.68
CA TYR A 357 -4.89 16.57 5.80
C TYR A 357 -6.23 16.13 5.19
N PRO A 358 -6.69 14.89 5.45
CA PRO A 358 -7.94 14.39 4.89
C PRO A 358 -9.15 15.26 5.26
N ASP A 359 -9.05 16.09 6.31
CA ASP A 359 -10.12 16.98 6.77
C ASP A 359 -10.17 18.38 6.12
N ILE A 360 -9.24 18.72 5.22
CA ILE A 360 -9.21 20.04 4.53
C ILE A 360 -9.00 19.88 3.01
N GLY A 361 -9.29 18.69 2.47
CA GLY A 361 -9.55 18.56 1.04
C GLY A 361 -10.91 19.18 0.71
N LEU A 362 -10.95 20.45 0.32
CA LEU A 362 -12.11 20.98 -0.40
C LEU A 362 -12.12 20.33 -1.78
N TYR A 363 -12.70 19.14 -1.86
CA TYR A 363 -12.93 18.42 -3.11
C TYR A 363 -14.09 19.07 -3.83
N VAL A 364 -13.75 19.97 -4.75
CA VAL A 364 -14.67 20.31 -5.84
C VAL A 364 -14.73 19.13 -6.79
N ASN A 365 -15.53 18.12 -6.44
CA ASN A 365 -15.97 17.16 -7.43
C ASN A 365 -16.96 17.89 -8.34
N ALA A 366 -16.50 18.32 -9.52
CA ALA A 366 -17.41 18.50 -10.63
C ALA A 366 -18.03 17.13 -10.91
N LYS A 367 -19.22 16.88 -10.36
CA LYS A 367 -20.00 15.70 -10.73
C LYS A 367 -20.40 15.80 -12.21
N SER A 368 -20.67 14.62 -12.77
CA SER A 368 -20.96 14.29 -14.16
C SER A 368 -21.59 15.39 -15.03
N ALA A 369 -21.26 15.33 -16.33
CA ALA A 369 -21.61 16.24 -17.42
C ALA A 369 -23.11 16.67 -17.59
N SER A 370 -24.04 16.19 -16.77
CA SER A 370 -25.49 16.39 -16.91
C SER A 370 -26.11 17.52 -16.07
N GLU A 371 -25.37 18.18 -15.15
CA GLU A 371 -25.91 19.25 -14.29
C GLU A 371 -25.30 20.65 -14.57
N LEU A 372 -24.55 20.80 -15.67
CA LEU A 372 -24.06 22.09 -16.16
C LEU A 372 -25.18 22.83 -16.94
N VAL A 373 -25.88 23.77 -16.28
CA VAL A 373 -26.62 24.85 -16.97
C VAL A 373 -25.98 26.15 -16.49
N SER A 374 -25.17 26.88 -17.26
CA SER A 374 -25.18 27.17 -18.69
C SER A 374 -23.75 27.49 -19.17
N GLY A 375 -23.41 27.05 -20.39
CA GLY A 375 -22.17 27.42 -21.06
C GLY A 375 -21.57 26.30 -21.88
N SER A 376 -22.24 25.88 -22.95
CA SER A 376 -21.64 25.07 -24.00
C SER A 376 -20.74 25.94 -24.88
N SER A 377 -19.54 26.28 -24.41
CA SER A 377 -18.41 26.77 -25.24
C SER A 377 -17.19 27.08 -24.37
N THR A 378 -15.99 26.78 -24.90
CA THR A 378 -14.72 27.52 -24.77
C THR A 378 -14.67 28.71 -23.80
N SER A 379 -13.58 28.84 -23.01
CA SER A 379 -13.21 30.06 -22.28
C SER A 379 -14.33 30.78 -21.52
N GLY A 380 -14.44 30.60 -20.19
CA GLY A 380 -15.57 31.13 -19.42
C GLY A 380 -15.26 31.46 -17.96
N VAL A 381 -16.27 31.97 -17.25
CA VAL A 381 -16.21 32.25 -15.80
C VAL A 381 -16.89 31.10 -15.05
N TYR A 382 -16.11 30.38 -14.25
CA TYR A 382 -16.56 29.28 -13.40
C TYR A 382 -16.84 29.83 -12.01
N LYS A 383 -17.96 29.45 -11.41
CA LYS A 383 -18.37 29.91 -10.07
C LYS A 383 -18.84 28.73 -9.22
N GLN A 384 -18.49 28.76 -7.95
CA GLN A 384 -18.98 27.77 -7.00
C GLN A 384 -18.98 28.30 -5.57
N ASP A 385 -20.04 27.94 -4.86
CA ASP A 385 -20.17 28.17 -3.43
C ASP A 385 -19.79 26.89 -2.68
N HIS A 386 -19.01 27.05 -1.61
CA HIS A 386 -18.43 25.95 -0.84
C HIS A 386 -18.65 26.14 0.64
N LYS A 387 -19.18 25.11 1.28
CA LYS A 387 -19.24 25.04 2.74
C LYS A 387 -17.90 24.59 3.32
N ILE A 388 -17.37 25.38 4.24
CA ILE A 388 -16.16 25.08 5.00
C ILE A 388 -16.50 24.07 6.10
N SER A 389 -15.62 23.09 6.32
CA SER A 389 -15.75 22.11 7.40
C SER A 389 -15.94 22.79 8.76
N ASP A 390 -16.79 22.22 9.60
CA ASP A 390 -16.98 22.67 10.99
C ASP A 390 -15.71 22.48 11.84
N LEU A 391 -14.76 21.67 11.37
CA LEU A 391 -13.49 21.37 12.05
C LEU A 391 -12.29 22.13 11.45
N ALA A 392 -12.50 23.05 10.51
CA ALA A 392 -11.42 23.74 9.82
C ALA A 392 -10.56 24.58 10.79
N PRO A 393 -9.23 24.32 10.91
CA PRO A 393 -8.37 25.07 11.81
C PRO A 393 -8.25 26.55 11.44
N ALA A 394 -8.16 27.42 12.44
CA ALA A 394 -7.82 28.82 12.22
C ALA A 394 -6.44 28.94 11.54
N GLY A 395 -6.34 29.82 10.55
CA GLY A 395 -5.11 29.95 9.77
C GLY A 395 -5.29 30.66 8.44
N SER A 396 -4.17 30.82 7.74
CA SER A 396 -4.11 31.34 6.38
C SER A 396 -3.90 30.17 5.42
N TYR A 397 -4.68 30.15 4.35
CA TYR A 397 -4.66 29.09 3.34
C TYR A 397 -4.48 29.72 1.97
N THR A 398 -3.53 29.22 1.19
CA THR A 398 -3.31 29.63 -0.20
C THR A 398 -4.16 28.79 -1.15
N LEU A 399 -4.85 29.44 -2.09
CA LEU A 399 -5.62 28.76 -3.13
C LEU A 399 -4.68 28.26 -4.25
N TRP A 400 -4.83 27.00 -4.60
CA TRP A 400 -4.21 26.35 -5.73
C TRP A 400 -5.28 25.94 -6.72
N LEU A 401 -4.99 26.13 -8.01
CA LEU A 401 -5.89 25.79 -9.10
C LEU A 401 -5.22 24.81 -10.05
N SER A 402 -6.03 23.89 -10.58
CA SER A 402 -5.70 23.02 -11.69
C SER A 402 -6.79 23.16 -12.75
N VAL A 403 -6.41 23.44 -13.99
CA VAL A 403 -7.35 23.44 -15.13
C VAL A 403 -6.91 22.40 -16.12
N SER A 404 -7.86 21.66 -16.66
CA SER A 404 -7.66 20.74 -17.77
C SER A 404 -8.46 21.19 -18.99
N ASP A 405 -7.86 21.19 -20.17
CA ASP A 405 -8.60 21.30 -21.43
C ASP A 405 -9.08 19.94 -21.95
N VAL A 406 -9.88 19.97 -23.03
CA VAL A 406 -10.42 18.80 -23.72
C VAL A 406 -9.34 17.95 -24.40
N LEU A 407 -8.15 18.51 -24.63
CA LEU A 407 -6.98 17.82 -25.14
C LEU A 407 -6.12 17.23 -24.00
N GLY A 408 -6.57 17.36 -22.75
CA GLY A 408 -5.87 16.85 -21.59
C GLY A 408 -4.78 17.78 -21.08
N ASN A 409 -4.67 19.00 -21.63
CA ASN A 409 -3.67 19.94 -21.20
C ASN A 409 -3.95 20.48 -19.82
N ARG A 410 -3.00 20.37 -18.90
CA ARG A 410 -3.16 20.75 -17.50
C ARG A 410 -2.18 21.82 -17.08
N VAL A 411 -2.70 22.80 -16.35
CA VAL A 411 -1.89 23.82 -15.70
C VAL A 411 -2.20 23.86 -14.21
N PHE A 412 -1.15 23.87 -13.40
CA PHE A 412 -1.22 23.93 -11.95
C PHE A 412 -0.61 25.26 -11.49
N ILE A 413 -1.38 26.10 -10.81
CA ILE A 413 -0.91 27.41 -10.38
C ILE A 413 -1.23 27.63 -8.91
N GLN A 414 -0.21 28.01 -8.14
CA GLN A 414 -0.37 28.66 -6.85
C GLN A 414 -0.85 30.10 -7.10
N THR A 415 -2.04 30.44 -6.63
CA THR A 415 -2.56 31.80 -6.79
C THR A 415 -2.03 32.72 -5.68
N ASP A 416 -2.14 34.03 -5.88
CA ASP A 416 -1.92 35.03 -4.83
C ASP A 416 -3.11 35.12 -3.84
N LYS A 417 -4.20 34.39 -4.09
CA LYS A 417 -5.42 34.45 -3.30
C LYS A 417 -5.32 33.58 -2.06
N LYS A 418 -5.73 34.17 -0.93
CA LYS A 418 -5.70 33.51 0.37
C LYS A 418 -7.07 33.54 1.03
N LEU A 419 -7.40 32.43 1.67
CA LEU A 419 -8.52 32.29 2.57
C LEU A 419 -8.02 32.35 4.01
N ARG A 420 -8.59 33.24 4.81
CA ARG A 420 -8.31 33.31 6.24
C ARG A 420 -9.47 32.75 7.04
N ILE A 421 -9.21 31.68 7.79
CA ILE A 421 -10.19 31.09 8.71
C ILE A 421 -9.96 31.67 10.11
N THR A 422 -10.99 32.28 10.66
CA THR A 422 -10.99 32.82 12.03
C THR A 422 -12.12 32.17 12.82
N ASN A 423 -11.78 31.62 14.00
CA ASN A 423 -12.76 31.06 14.93
C ASN A 423 -13.67 32.15 15.50
#